data_AF-A0A2J1DRW6-F1
#
_entry.id   AF-A0A2J1DRW6-F1
#
_cell.length_a   1.000
_cell.length_b   1.000
_cell.length_c   1.000
_cell.angle_alpha   90.00
_cell.angle_beta   90.00
_cell.angle_gamma   90.00
#
_symmetry.space_group_name_H-M   'P 1'
#
loop_
_entity.id
_entity.type
_entity.pdbx_description
1 polymer ?
#
loop_
_entity_poly.entity_id
_entity_poly.type
_entity_poly.pdbx_seq_one_letter_code
_entity_poly.pdbx_strand_id
1 'polypeptide(L)'
;MSDLPLYAQAMLRPDFYPEPTTKVELVQTQMSFVFLTDHFAYKTKKAVNLGYLDYSELSGRKALSEKELLLNRRLCDYAYLEVLPIIKNEGGYSLGGCGEVVEYTLKMRRLPEGRMLVNLLSTGSVSSGMLEKLAEKLAIFHQTARTDAEVQKYGNLEAIKYNTEENFEQTGSKVGITVSPQEYARISSFTRSFISKNQTMFNERVNRGKIRDCHGDLHAAHICFMDNICIYDCIEFNDRFRYGDVASEVAFLAMDLDHYGRADLSRQ
;
A
#
# COMPACT_ATOMS: atom_id res chain seq x y z
N MET A 1 23.49 -9.51 11.08
CA MET A 1 23.29 -8.25 11.84
C MET A 1 24.23 -7.12 11.39
N SER A 2 25.25 -7.35 10.55
CA SER A 2 26.24 -6.32 10.17
C SER A 2 25.75 -5.21 9.24
N ASP A 3 24.54 -5.30 8.67
CA ASP A 3 24.06 -4.38 7.62
C ASP A 3 22.93 -3.43 8.08
N LEU A 4 22.57 -3.43 9.36
CA LEU A 4 21.56 -2.51 9.88
C LEU A 4 22.20 -1.17 10.29
N PRO A 5 21.60 -0.02 9.96
CA PRO A 5 21.99 1.27 10.54
C PRO A 5 22.00 1.20 12.08
N LEU A 6 22.89 1.96 12.73
CA LEU A 6 23.05 1.92 14.19
C LEU A 6 21.74 2.26 14.94
N TYR A 7 20.93 3.18 14.42
CA TYR A 7 19.61 3.47 15.00
C TYR A 7 18.68 2.26 14.93
N ALA A 8 18.72 1.50 13.83
CA ALA A 8 17.89 0.32 13.61
C ALA A 8 18.32 -0.83 14.52
N GLN A 9 19.62 -0.96 14.79
CA GLN A 9 20.11 -1.90 15.80
C GLN A 9 19.60 -1.53 17.20
N ALA A 10 19.59 -0.24 17.54
CA ALA A 10 19.05 0.21 18.83
C ALA A 10 17.55 -0.08 18.97
N MET A 11 16.77 0.06 17.90
CA MET A 11 15.34 -0.27 17.85
C MET A 11 15.03 -1.77 18.06
N LEU A 12 16.01 -2.67 17.95
CA LEU A 12 15.80 -4.10 18.27
C LEU A 12 15.76 -4.38 19.77
N ARG A 13 16.17 -3.42 20.61
CA ARG A 13 16.18 -3.61 22.06
C ARG A 13 14.79 -3.32 22.64
N PRO A 14 14.20 -4.21 23.45
CA PRO A 14 12.88 -3.98 24.05
C PRO A 14 12.79 -2.70 24.89
N ASP A 15 13.88 -2.29 25.55
CA ASP A 15 13.97 -1.07 26.37
C ASP A 15 14.08 0.23 25.55
N PHE A 16 14.11 0.16 24.21
CA PHE A 16 14.10 1.33 23.34
C PHE A 16 12.74 2.03 23.29
N TYR A 17 11.65 1.29 23.52
CA TYR A 17 10.29 1.77 23.35
C TYR A 17 9.70 2.28 24.68
N PRO A 18 8.87 3.34 24.64
CA PRO A 18 8.24 3.86 25.85
C PRO A 18 7.18 2.91 26.41
N GLU A 19 6.60 2.05 25.57
CA GLU A 19 5.64 1.02 25.99
C GLU A 19 6.33 -0.26 26.49
N PRO A 20 5.73 -0.97 27.47
CA PRO A 20 6.22 -2.28 27.90
C PRO A 20 6.36 -3.22 26.70
N THR A 21 7.60 -3.61 26.41
CA THR A 21 7.95 -4.46 25.28
C THR A 21 8.76 -5.64 25.79
N THR A 22 8.35 -6.86 25.42
CA THR A 22 9.03 -8.10 25.81
C THR A 22 9.99 -8.57 24.72
N LYS A 23 9.63 -8.35 23.45
CA LYS A 23 10.40 -8.75 22.28
C LYS A 23 10.17 -7.79 21.12
N VAL A 24 11.15 -7.74 20.23
CA VAL A 24 11.07 -6.98 18.98
C VAL A 24 11.39 -7.93 17.84
N GLU A 25 10.46 -8.04 16.90
CA GLU A 25 10.65 -8.77 15.66
C GLU A 25 10.91 -7.78 14.53
N LEU A 26 11.90 -8.06 13.68
CA LEU A 26 12.23 -7.22 12.53
C LEU A 26 11.73 -7.85 11.25
N VAL A 27 10.79 -7.17 10.59
CA VAL A 27 10.38 -7.46 9.21
C VAL A 27 11.04 -6.43 8.29
N GLN A 28 11.58 -6.89 7.16
CA GLN A 28 12.22 -6.01 6.19
C GLN A 28 11.52 -6.10 4.84
N THR A 29 11.22 -4.95 4.26
CA THR A 29 10.85 -4.84 2.85
C THR A 29 12.02 -4.28 2.06
N GLN A 30 11.86 -4.13 0.74
CA GLN A 30 12.84 -3.44 -0.10
C GLN A 30 13.08 -1.99 0.36
N MET A 31 12.06 -1.34 0.94
CA MET A 31 12.04 0.10 1.20
C MET A 31 11.99 0.45 2.69
N SER A 32 11.77 -0.51 3.58
CA SER A 32 11.53 -0.21 5.00
C SER A 32 12.04 -1.28 5.95
N PHE A 33 12.28 -0.86 7.19
CA PHE A 33 12.39 -1.72 8.36
C PHE A 33 11.10 -1.57 9.18
N VAL A 34 10.52 -2.68 9.62
CA VAL A 34 9.34 -2.71 10.48
C VAL A 34 9.68 -3.47 11.75
N PHE A 35 9.63 -2.78 12.88
CA PHE A 35 9.90 -3.33 14.20
C PHE A 35 8.57 -3.61 14.89
N LEU A 36 8.24 -4.89 15.04
CA LEU A 36 7.01 -5.36 15.66
C LEU A 36 7.25 -5.64 17.14
N THR A 37 6.65 -4.84 18.00
CA THR A 37 6.59 -5.06 19.45
C THR A 37 5.34 -5.88 19.80
N ASP A 38 5.04 -6.04 21.08
CA ASP A 38 3.87 -6.78 21.55
C ASP A 38 2.54 -6.18 21.03
N HIS A 39 2.45 -4.86 20.96
CA HIS A 39 1.21 -4.14 20.63
C HIS A 39 1.35 -3.09 19.52
N PHE A 40 2.57 -2.74 19.13
CA PHE A 40 2.85 -1.70 18.15
C PHE A 40 3.78 -2.20 17.04
N ALA A 41 3.77 -1.46 15.94
CA ALA A 41 4.69 -1.60 14.83
C ALA A 41 5.32 -0.23 14.56
N TYR A 42 6.64 -0.20 14.40
CA TYR A 42 7.39 1.02 14.10
C TYR A 42 8.04 0.83 12.73
N LYS A 43 7.64 1.60 11.73
CA LYS A 43 8.16 1.51 10.36
C LYS A 43 9.15 2.65 10.11
N THR A 44 10.38 2.35 9.72
CA THR A 44 11.35 3.33 9.23
C THR A 44 11.62 3.11 7.76
N LYS A 45 11.90 4.18 7.02
CA LYS A 45 12.19 4.12 5.58
C LYS A 45 13.70 3.93 5.38
N LYS A 46 14.09 3.00 4.50
CA LYS A 46 15.50 2.76 4.15
C LYS A 46 16.02 3.92 3.30
N ALA A 47 17.28 4.32 3.48
CA ALA A 47 17.92 5.32 2.64
C ALA A 47 18.28 4.72 1.27
N VAL A 48 17.32 4.70 0.35
CA VAL A 48 17.46 4.10 -0.99
C VAL A 48 16.85 5.00 -2.06
N ASN A 49 17.39 4.92 -3.28
CA ASN A 49 16.76 5.48 -4.47
C ASN A 49 16.51 4.33 -5.45
N LEU A 50 15.24 4.10 -5.78
CA LEU A 50 14.78 3.00 -6.64
C LEU A 50 14.36 3.49 -8.04
N GLY A 51 14.65 4.74 -8.38
CA GLY A 51 14.25 5.39 -9.64
C GLY A 51 12.80 5.89 -9.63
N TYR A 52 11.86 5.09 -9.13
CA TYR A 52 10.45 5.48 -8.95
C TYR A 52 10.15 6.09 -7.56
N LEU A 53 11.14 6.05 -6.67
CA LEU A 53 11.05 6.54 -5.30
C LEU A 53 12.45 6.91 -4.79
N ASP A 54 12.55 8.05 -4.13
CA ASP A 54 13.79 8.53 -3.52
C ASP A 54 13.62 8.78 -2.01
N TYR A 55 14.29 7.94 -1.22
CA TYR A 55 14.40 8.03 0.23
C TYR A 55 15.82 8.39 0.69
N SER A 56 16.67 8.93 -0.19
CA SER A 56 18.06 9.26 0.14
C SER A 56 18.14 10.32 1.23
N GLU A 57 17.33 11.37 1.12
CA GLU A 57 17.31 12.48 2.06
C GLU A 57 16.37 12.26 3.25
N LEU A 58 16.85 12.60 4.45
CA LEU A 58 16.08 12.46 5.69
C LEU A 58 14.76 13.24 5.68
N SER A 59 14.77 14.45 5.10
CA SER A 59 13.58 15.29 4.94
C SER A 59 12.53 14.64 4.04
N GLY A 60 12.96 13.95 2.98
CA GLY A 60 12.09 13.17 2.10
C GLY A 60 11.45 12.00 2.82
N ARG A 61 12.23 11.26 3.63
CA ARG A 61 11.71 10.15 4.45
C ARG A 61 10.69 10.63 5.50
N LYS A 62 10.91 11.79 6.12
CA LYS A 62 9.92 12.43 7.01
C LYS A 62 8.62 12.72 6.28
N ALA A 63 8.70 13.47 5.18
CA ALA A 63 7.53 13.91 4.42
C ALA A 63 6.69 12.72 3.91
N LEU A 64 7.35 11.66 3.44
CA LEU A 64 6.67 10.46 2.98
C LEU A 64 6.10 9.61 4.13
N SER A 65 6.73 9.61 5.31
CA SER A 65 6.14 8.97 6.50
C SER A 65 4.90 9.71 6.98
N GLU A 66 4.91 11.04 6.93
CA GLU A 66 3.75 11.89 7.26
C GLU A 66 2.63 11.72 6.22
N LYS A 67 2.98 11.59 4.94
CA LYS A 67 2.02 11.30 3.87
C LYS A 67 1.41 9.91 4.04
N GLU A 68 2.21 8.89 4.36
CA GLU A 68 1.72 7.53 4.66
C GLU A 68 0.74 7.54 5.84
N LEU A 69 1.06 8.25 6.92
CA LEU A 69 0.16 8.45 8.06
C LEU A 69 -1.18 9.08 7.63
N LEU A 70 -1.12 10.18 6.87
CA LEU A 70 -2.31 10.89 6.42
C LEU A 70 -3.20 10.02 5.54
N LEU A 71 -2.61 9.31 4.57
CA LEU A 71 -3.35 8.54 3.58
C LEU A 71 -3.99 7.29 4.17
N ASN A 72 -3.27 6.59 5.04
CA ASN A 72 -3.79 5.36 5.64
C ASN A 72 -4.85 5.62 6.71
N ARG A 73 -4.83 6.78 7.36
CA ARG A 73 -5.92 7.18 8.28
C ARG A 73 -7.29 7.26 7.62
N ARG A 74 -7.37 7.42 6.29
CA ARG A 74 -8.64 7.43 5.55
C ARG A 74 -9.41 6.12 5.67
N LEU A 75 -8.71 4.99 5.84
CA LEU A 75 -9.29 3.65 5.88
C LEU A 75 -8.88 2.84 7.11
N CYS A 76 -7.88 3.28 7.87
CA CYS A 76 -7.37 2.62 9.06
C CYS A 76 -6.83 3.62 10.10
N ASP A 77 -7.66 4.60 10.48
CA ASP A 77 -7.35 5.61 11.49
C ASP A 77 -6.88 5.03 12.83
N TYR A 78 -7.50 3.94 13.29
CA TYR A 78 -7.19 3.29 14.56
C TYR A 78 -5.74 2.77 14.63
N ALA A 79 -5.19 2.27 13.52
CA ALA A 79 -3.86 1.69 13.52
C ALA A 79 -2.76 2.72 13.31
N TYR A 80 -3.00 3.82 12.60
CA TYR A 80 -1.96 4.79 12.25
C TYR A 80 -1.90 5.96 13.25
N LEU A 81 -0.87 5.97 14.11
CA LEU A 81 -0.85 6.80 15.31
C LEU A 81 -0.08 8.11 15.14
N GLU A 82 1.17 8.07 14.72
CA GLU A 82 2.02 9.25 14.66
C GLU A 82 3.36 8.97 13.96
N VAL A 83 4.03 10.02 13.50
CA VAL A 83 5.43 9.96 13.06
C VAL A 83 6.29 10.53 14.18
N LEU A 84 7.25 9.73 14.65
CA LEU A 84 8.16 10.09 15.75
C LEU A 84 9.59 10.22 15.22
N PRO A 85 10.36 11.20 15.70
CA PRO A 85 11.78 11.28 15.38
C PRO A 85 12.56 10.24 16.20
N ILE A 86 13.62 9.72 15.60
CA ILE A 86 14.65 8.94 16.29
C ILE A 86 15.83 9.87 16.52
N ILE A 87 16.16 10.06 17.79
CA ILE A 87 17.15 11.05 18.22
C ILE A 87 18.44 10.33 18.59
N LYS A 88 19.57 10.89 18.15
CA LYS A 88 20.91 10.52 18.61
C LYS A 88 21.37 11.46 19.73
N ASN A 89 21.71 10.86 20.87
CA ASN A 89 22.19 11.53 22.08
C ASN A 89 23.55 10.94 22.50
N GLU A 90 24.20 11.52 23.51
CA GLU A 90 25.47 11.01 24.05
C GLU A 90 25.37 9.55 24.52
N GLY A 91 24.19 9.12 25.01
CA GLY A 91 23.91 7.76 25.47
C GLY A 91 23.45 6.76 24.38
N GLY A 92 23.44 7.15 23.10
CA GLY A 92 22.99 6.30 21.99
C GLY A 92 21.79 6.85 21.25
N TYR A 93 20.75 6.03 21.07
CA TYR A 93 19.54 6.38 20.31
C TYR A 93 18.29 6.28 21.19
N SER A 94 17.34 7.18 20.97
CA SER A 94 16.06 7.21 21.68
C SER A 94 14.91 7.58 20.73
N LEU A 95 13.69 7.19 21.11
CA LEU A 95 12.47 7.51 20.38
C LEU A 95 11.82 8.77 20.94
N GLY A 96 11.65 9.80 20.11
CA GLY A 96 11.13 11.11 20.53
C GLY A 96 12.13 11.94 21.33
N GLY A 97 11.67 13.11 21.80
CA GLY A 97 12.47 14.03 22.63
C GLY A 97 13.27 15.08 21.84
N CYS A 98 14.30 15.64 22.48
CA CYS A 98 15.15 16.69 21.94
C CYS A 98 16.56 16.17 21.62
N GLY A 99 17.14 16.59 20.49
CA GLY A 99 18.51 16.26 20.08
C GLY A 99 18.66 16.20 18.55
N GLU A 100 19.73 15.56 18.08
CA GLU A 100 19.98 15.36 16.64
C GLU A 100 19.02 14.29 16.08
N VAL A 101 18.13 14.68 15.18
CA VAL A 101 17.24 13.73 14.49
C VAL A 101 18.05 12.98 13.43
N VAL A 102 18.13 11.65 13.57
CA VAL A 102 18.85 10.79 12.62
C VAL A 102 17.92 9.98 11.71
N GLU A 103 16.67 9.78 12.11
CA GLU A 103 15.65 9.08 11.32
C GLU A 103 14.24 9.43 11.82
N TYR A 104 13.21 9.09 11.04
CA TYR A 104 11.80 9.10 11.47
C TYR A 104 11.20 7.70 11.44
N THR A 105 10.29 7.43 12.38
CA THR A 105 9.50 6.21 12.40
C THR A 105 8.02 6.50 12.43
N LEU A 106 7.25 5.77 11.62
CA LEU A 106 5.80 5.74 11.68
C LEU A 106 5.38 4.70 12.72
N LYS A 107 4.78 5.17 13.81
CA LYS A 107 4.22 4.34 14.87
C LYS A 107 2.79 3.93 14.52
N MET A 108 2.54 2.63 14.60
CA MET A 108 1.27 2.01 14.29
C MET A 108 0.89 0.98 15.37
N ARG A 109 -0.39 0.66 15.49
CA ARG A 109 -0.83 -0.53 16.25
C ARG A 109 -0.47 -1.78 15.46
N ARG A 110 0.01 -2.82 16.16
CA ARG A 110 0.25 -4.13 15.56
C ARG A 110 -1.10 -4.76 15.20
N LEU A 111 -1.30 -5.01 13.92
CA LEU A 111 -2.50 -5.70 13.44
C LEU A 111 -2.39 -7.22 13.69
N PRO A 112 -3.48 -7.88 14.11
CA PRO A 112 -3.46 -9.31 14.36
C PRO A 112 -3.35 -10.10 13.07
N GLU A 113 -2.23 -10.80 12.89
CA GLU A 113 -1.92 -11.55 11.66
C GLU A 113 -3.01 -12.56 11.28
N GLY A 114 -3.58 -13.30 12.24
CA GLY A 114 -4.66 -14.25 11.99
C GLY A 114 -5.98 -13.63 11.48
N ARG A 115 -6.10 -12.30 11.47
CA ARG A 115 -7.27 -11.56 10.97
C ARG A 115 -7.02 -10.86 9.65
N MET A 116 -5.83 -11.01 9.09
CA MET A 116 -5.47 -10.56 7.75
C MET A 116 -6.30 -11.31 6.70
N LEU A 117 -6.82 -10.62 5.69
CA LEU A 117 -7.69 -11.23 4.68
C LEU A 117 -6.98 -12.37 3.94
N VAL A 118 -5.68 -12.24 3.64
CA VAL A 118 -4.88 -13.35 3.09
C VAL A 118 -4.95 -14.62 3.94
N ASN A 119 -4.80 -14.50 5.26
CA ASN A 119 -4.83 -15.65 6.17
C ASN A 119 -6.24 -16.21 6.33
N LEU A 120 -7.26 -15.34 6.31
CA LEU A 120 -8.65 -15.77 6.32
C LEU A 120 -9.02 -16.49 5.02
N LEU A 121 -8.53 -16.02 3.87
CA LEU A 121 -8.73 -16.67 2.56
C LEU A 121 -8.07 -18.04 2.55
N SER A 122 -6.81 -18.14 2.96
CA SER A 122 -6.06 -19.40 3.01
C SER A 122 -6.68 -20.45 3.95
N THR A 123 -7.39 -20.01 5.00
CA THR A 123 -8.08 -20.92 5.93
C THR A 123 -9.55 -21.17 5.59
N GLY A 124 -10.07 -20.57 4.51
CA GLY A 124 -11.49 -20.68 4.15
C GLY A 124 -12.44 -19.97 5.12
N SER A 125 -11.93 -19.08 5.98
CA SER A 125 -12.69 -18.41 7.05
C SER A 125 -13.44 -17.15 6.58
N VAL A 126 -13.38 -16.85 5.28
CA VAL A 126 -14.04 -15.67 4.68
C VAL A 126 -15.47 -16.00 4.29
N SER A 127 -16.40 -15.23 4.84
CA SER A 127 -17.83 -15.29 4.52
C SER A 127 -18.27 -14.14 3.61
N SER A 128 -19.40 -14.32 2.90
CA SER A 128 -20.03 -13.27 2.09
C SER A 128 -20.29 -11.98 2.87
N GLY A 129 -20.85 -12.08 4.08
CA GLY A 129 -21.12 -10.90 4.91
C GLY A 129 -19.88 -10.12 5.35
N MET A 130 -18.69 -10.74 5.34
CA MET A 130 -17.44 -10.01 5.54
C MET A 130 -17.06 -9.18 4.30
N LEU A 131 -17.27 -9.73 3.11
CA LEU A 131 -17.00 -9.04 1.85
C LEU A 131 -18.01 -7.93 1.58
N GLU A 132 -19.29 -8.13 1.91
CA GLU A 132 -20.31 -7.08 1.85
C GLU A 132 -19.90 -5.87 2.69
N LYS A 133 -19.48 -6.08 3.96
CA LYS A 133 -18.99 -4.99 4.83
C LYS A 133 -17.74 -4.30 4.28
N LEU A 134 -16.84 -5.07 3.65
CA LEU A 134 -15.65 -4.51 3.01
C LEU A 134 -16.05 -3.65 1.79
N ALA A 135 -16.95 -4.14 0.95
CA ALA A 135 -17.46 -3.44 -0.21
C ALA A 135 -18.21 -2.16 0.19
N GLU A 136 -19.02 -2.20 1.25
CA GLU A 136 -19.68 -1.02 1.83
C GLU A 136 -18.67 0.04 2.27
N LYS A 137 -17.63 -0.38 3.02
CA LYS A 137 -16.56 0.53 3.47
C LYS A 137 -15.83 1.17 2.28
N LEU A 138 -15.47 0.38 1.27
CA LEU A 138 -14.82 0.87 0.06
C LEU A 138 -15.73 1.83 -0.72
N ALA A 139 -17.01 1.50 -0.87
CA ALA A 139 -17.98 2.35 -1.55
C ALA A 139 -18.12 3.71 -0.86
N ILE A 140 -18.15 3.76 0.48
CA ILE A 140 -18.18 5.01 1.26
C ILE A 140 -16.88 5.81 1.05
N PHE A 141 -15.73 5.14 1.11
CA PHE A 141 -14.43 5.76 0.85
C PHE A 141 -14.37 6.35 -0.56
N HIS A 142 -14.76 5.60 -1.60
CA HIS A 142 -14.73 6.06 -2.99
C HIS A 142 -15.64 7.25 -3.26
N GLN A 143 -16.79 7.34 -2.57
CA GLN A 143 -17.71 8.46 -2.68
C GLN A 143 -17.10 9.75 -2.12
N THR A 144 -16.31 9.65 -1.06
CA THR A 144 -15.73 10.79 -0.33
C THR A 144 -14.29 11.11 -0.72
N ALA A 145 -13.60 10.18 -1.38
CA ALA A 145 -12.24 10.34 -1.85
C ALA A 145 -12.12 11.54 -2.81
N ARG A 146 -11.00 12.25 -2.69
CA ARG A 146 -10.71 13.47 -3.46
C ARG A 146 -10.87 13.20 -4.96
N THR A 147 -11.60 14.07 -5.64
CA THR A 147 -11.68 14.14 -7.10
C THR A 147 -11.65 15.61 -7.51
N ASP A 148 -10.62 15.99 -8.23
CA ASP A 148 -10.39 17.34 -8.71
C ASP A 148 -9.73 17.26 -10.09
N ALA A 149 -9.47 18.43 -10.70
CA ALA A 149 -8.88 18.50 -12.03
C ALA A 149 -7.51 17.82 -12.12
N GLU A 150 -6.73 17.76 -11.03
CA GLU A 150 -5.44 17.07 -11.02
C GLU A 150 -5.62 15.55 -10.99
N VAL A 151 -6.51 15.05 -10.11
CA VAL A 151 -6.82 13.61 -10.01
C VAL A 151 -7.41 13.09 -11.32
N GLN A 152 -8.32 13.83 -11.96
CA GLN A 152 -9.01 13.37 -13.17
C GLN A 152 -8.08 13.17 -14.37
N LYS A 153 -6.94 13.85 -14.45
CA LYS A 153 -5.94 13.66 -15.53
C LYS A 153 -5.47 12.21 -15.64
N TYR A 154 -5.46 11.48 -14.53
CA TYR A 154 -4.99 10.09 -14.49
C TYR A 154 -6.00 9.08 -15.05
N GLY A 155 -7.25 9.48 -15.27
CA GLY A 155 -8.23 8.65 -15.98
C GLY A 155 -8.28 8.88 -17.48
N ASN A 156 -7.51 9.84 -18.00
CA ASN A 156 -7.47 10.09 -19.44
C ASN A 156 -6.90 8.88 -20.18
N LEU A 157 -7.39 8.65 -21.40
CA LEU A 157 -6.97 7.51 -22.22
C LEU A 157 -5.46 7.46 -22.46
N GLU A 158 -4.79 8.62 -22.57
CA GLU A 158 -3.34 8.68 -22.71
C GLU A 158 -2.62 8.13 -21.47
N ALA A 159 -3.05 8.53 -20.27
CA ALA A 159 -2.50 8.03 -19.02
C ALA A 159 -2.72 6.51 -18.86
N ILE A 160 -3.93 6.04 -19.19
CA ILE A 160 -4.26 4.60 -19.14
C ILE A 160 -3.38 3.81 -20.12
N LYS A 161 -3.26 4.28 -21.38
CA LYS A 161 -2.39 3.64 -22.38
C LYS A 161 -0.95 3.60 -21.90
N TYR A 162 -0.42 4.73 -21.45
CA TYR A 162 0.94 4.83 -20.93
C TYR A 162 1.22 3.81 -19.82
N ASN A 163 0.34 3.73 -18.81
CA ASN A 163 0.47 2.76 -17.72
C ASN A 163 0.45 1.31 -18.23
N THR A 164 -0.44 0.97 -19.16
CA THR A 164 -0.51 -0.38 -19.71
C THR A 164 0.69 -0.75 -20.57
N GLU A 165 1.19 0.17 -21.38
CA GLU A 165 2.36 -0.06 -22.23
C GLU A 165 3.64 -0.16 -21.40
N GLU A 166 3.81 0.68 -20.38
CA GLU A 166 4.94 0.58 -19.46
C GLU A 166 4.97 -0.77 -18.73
N ASN A 167 3.82 -1.29 -18.30
CA ASN A 167 3.72 -2.64 -17.71
C ASN A 167 4.21 -3.72 -18.69
N PHE A 168 3.85 -3.61 -19.97
CA PHE A 168 4.33 -4.53 -21.01
C PHE A 168 5.84 -4.36 -21.24
N GLU A 169 6.35 -3.15 -21.40
CA GLU A 169 7.78 -2.88 -21.56
C GLU A 169 8.61 -3.49 -20.42
N GLN A 170 8.21 -3.26 -19.16
CA GLN A 170 8.91 -3.78 -17.98
C GLN A 170 8.84 -5.31 -17.87
N THR A 171 7.73 -5.92 -18.28
CA THR A 171 7.54 -7.39 -18.22
C THR A 171 8.04 -8.13 -19.46
N GLY A 172 8.43 -7.42 -20.54
CA GLY A 172 8.90 -8.02 -21.78
C GLY A 172 10.10 -8.96 -21.60
N SER A 173 10.98 -8.66 -20.63
CA SER A 173 12.13 -9.53 -20.28
C SER A 173 11.72 -10.89 -19.68
N LYS A 174 10.45 -11.07 -19.31
CA LYS A 174 9.90 -12.30 -18.71
C LYS A 174 9.18 -13.19 -19.72
N VAL A 175 9.06 -12.75 -20.99
CA VAL A 175 8.46 -13.53 -22.06
C VAL A 175 9.33 -14.74 -22.38
N GLY A 176 8.72 -15.92 -22.39
CA GLY A 176 9.42 -17.21 -22.53
C GLY A 176 9.99 -17.76 -21.21
N ILE A 177 9.86 -17.02 -20.10
CA ILE A 177 10.28 -17.46 -18.75
C ILE A 177 9.05 -17.70 -17.88
N THR A 178 8.23 -16.66 -17.69
CA THR A 178 7.05 -16.70 -16.80
C THR A 178 5.74 -16.73 -17.58
N VAL A 179 5.71 -16.14 -18.77
CA VAL A 179 4.54 -16.09 -19.66
C VAL A 179 4.97 -16.48 -21.07
N SER A 180 4.15 -17.28 -21.78
CA SER A 180 4.49 -17.64 -23.16
C SER A 180 4.41 -16.43 -24.09
N PRO A 181 5.18 -16.40 -25.20
CA PRO A 181 5.06 -15.34 -26.21
C PRO A 181 3.63 -15.19 -26.74
N GLN A 182 2.90 -16.30 -26.88
CA GLN A 182 1.52 -16.32 -27.38
C GLN A 182 0.55 -15.67 -26.38
N GLU A 183 0.64 -16.00 -25.09
CA GLU A 183 -0.19 -15.39 -24.05
C GLU A 183 0.12 -13.90 -23.91
N TYR A 184 1.40 -13.52 -23.91
CA TYR A 184 1.81 -12.13 -23.82
C TYR A 184 1.26 -11.30 -25.00
N ALA A 185 1.38 -11.82 -26.23
CA ALA A 185 0.81 -11.19 -27.42
C ALA A 185 -0.73 -11.09 -27.34
N ARG A 186 -1.39 -12.12 -26.79
CA ARG A 186 -2.85 -12.13 -26.61
C ARG A 186 -3.31 -11.08 -25.60
N ILE A 187 -2.66 -11.01 -24.44
CA ILE A 187 -2.99 -10.06 -23.36
C ILE A 187 -2.75 -8.62 -23.82
N SER A 188 -1.60 -8.35 -24.44
CA SER A 188 -1.27 -7.00 -24.96
C SER A 188 -2.21 -6.58 -26.08
N SER A 189 -2.50 -7.47 -27.05
CA SER A 189 -3.44 -7.18 -28.14
C SER A 189 -4.87 -6.96 -27.64
N PHE A 190 -5.31 -7.76 -26.66
CA PHE A 190 -6.62 -7.58 -26.02
C PHE A 190 -6.69 -6.24 -25.31
N THR A 191 -5.69 -5.89 -24.50
CA THR A 191 -5.64 -4.63 -23.73
C THR A 191 -5.71 -3.43 -24.66
N ARG A 192 -4.84 -3.38 -25.69
CA ARG A 192 -4.83 -2.31 -26.70
C ARG A 192 -6.16 -2.20 -27.45
N SER A 193 -6.74 -3.34 -27.83
CA SER A 193 -8.04 -3.38 -28.53
C SER A 193 -9.21 -2.95 -27.64
N PHE A 194 -9.19 -3.33 -26.36
CA PHE A 194 -10.22 -2.96 -25.42
C PHE A 194 -10.21 -1.44 -25.17
N ILE A 195 -9.04 -0.85 -24.96
CA ILE A 195 -8.89 0.59 -24.78
C ILE A 195 -9.36 1.34 -26.04
N SER A 196 -8.96 0.90 -27.23
CA SER A 196 -9.31 1.59 -28.48
C SER A 196 -10.81 1.51 -28.83
N LYS A 197 -11.47 0.39 -28.54
CA LYS A 197 -12.91 0.19 -28.81
C LYS A 197 -13.82 0.85 -27.78
N ASN A 198 -13.36 1.04 -26.54
CA ASN A 198 -14.18 1.52 -25.43
C ASN A 198 -13.85 2.95 -24.98
N GLN A 199 -13.31 3.78 -25.86
CA GLN A 199 -12.89 5.16 -25.54
C GLN A 199 -14.02 5.99 -24.89
N THR A 200 -15.24 5.88 -25.41
CA THR A 200 -16.43 6.56 -24.86
C THR A 200 -16.66 6.16 -23.41
N MET A 201 -16.55 4.86 -23.08
CA MET A 201 -16.74 4.37 -21.72
C MET A 201 -15.72 4.97 -20.75
N PHE A 202 -14.43 5.02 -21.11
CA PHE A 202 -13.41 5.64 -20.27
C PHE A 202 -13.69 7.13 -20.04
N ASN A 203 -14.02 7.87 -21.10
CA ASN A 203 -14.34 9.29 -21.00
C ASN A 203 -15.58 9.54 -20.14
N GLU A 204 -16.62 8.69 -20.24
CA GLU A 204 -17.79 8.78 -19.37
C GLU A 204 -17.44 8.58 -17.90
N ARG A 205 -16.50 7.70 -17.58
CA ARG A 205 -16.06 7.48 -16.19
C ARG A 205 -15.34 8.70 -15.63
N VAL A 206 -14.48 9.35 -16.42
CA VAL A 206 -13.85 10.63 -16.07
C VAL A 206 -14.92 11.70 -15.83
N ASN A 207 -15.84 11.88 -16.77
CA ASN A 207 -16.91 12.89 -16.70
C ASN A 207 -17.87 12.66 -15.51
N ARG A 208 -18.07 11.41 -15.09
CA ARG A 208 -18.87 11.05 -13.91
C ARG A 208 -18.07 11.11 -12.60
N GLY A 209 -16.85 11.66 -12.62
CA GLY A 209 -15.99 11.80 -11.44
C GLY A 209 -15.63 10.47 -10.79
N LYS A 210 -15.41 9.42 -11.60
CA LYS A 210 -15.02 8.08 -11.10
C LYS A 210 -13.53 7.92 -10.88
N ILE A 211 -12.73 8.90 -11.30
CA ILE A 211 -11.30 8.96 -11.00
C ILE A 211 -11.12 9.62 -9.64
N ARG A 212 -10.54 8.88 -8.71
CA ARG A 212 -10.46 9.22 -7.31
C ARG A 212 -9.04 9.04 -6.80
N ASP A 213 -8.74 9.77 -5.74
CA ASP A 213 -7.59 9.51 -4.89
C ASP A 213 -7.84 8.24 -4.04
N CYS A 214 -7.63 7.10 -4.69
CA CYS A 214 -7.85 5.75 -4.17
C CYS A 214 -6.80 5.32 -3.13
N HIS A 215 -6.78 4.02 -2.81
CA HIS A 215 -5.70 3.33 -2.10
C HIS A 215 -4.46 3.15 -2.99
N GLY A 216 -4.69 2.79 -4.25
CA GLY A 216 -3.65 2.54 -5.25
C GLY A 216 -3.07 1.12 -5.25
N ASP A 217 -3.22 0.37 -4.16
CA ASP A 217 -2.69 -1.00 -4.03
C ASP A 217 -3.62 -1.91 -3.21
N LEU A 218 -4.90 -1.98 -3.59
CA LEU A 218 -5.94 -2.65 -2.81
C LEU A 218 -5.86 -4.18 -2.96
N HIS A 219 -4.89 -4.78 -2.27
CA HIS A 219 -4.68 -6.22 -2.20
C HIS A 219 -5.22 -6.82 -0.89
N ALA A 220 -5.53 -8.12 -0.91
CA ALA A 220 -5.95 -8.85 0.28
C ALA A 220 -4.90 -8.80 1.41
N ALA A 221 -3.62 -8.67 1.05
CA ALA A 221 -2.51 -8.55 2.01
C ALA A 221 -2.59 -7.26 2.84
N HIS A 222 -3.39 -6.28 2.41
CA HIS A 222 -3.51 -4.96 2.98
C HIS A 222 -4.82 -4.75 3.75
N ILE A 223 -5.55 -5.84 4.02
CA ILE A 223 -6.87 -5.80 4.65
C ILE A 223 -6.86 -6.65 5.91
N CYS A 224 -7.20 -6.05 7.05
CA CYS A 224 -7.32 -6.72 8.33
C CYS A 224 -8.73 -6.55 8.92
N PHE A 225 -9.39 -7.66 9.24
CA PHE A 225 -10.73 -7.65 9.83
C PHE A 225 -10.65 -7.56 11.36
N MET A 226 -10.78 -6.39 11.94
CA MET A 226 -10.97 -6.21 13.38
C MET A 226 -12.44 -5.84 13.68
N ASP A 227 -12.73 -5.23 14.83
CA ASP A 227 -14.05 -4.64 15.09
C ASP A 227 -14.45 -3.64 13.99
N ASN A 228 -13.45 -2.89 13.49
CA ASN A 228 -13.51 -2.17 12.23
C ASN A 228 -12.54 -2.80 11.22
N ILE A 229 -12.91 -2.78 9.94
CA ILE A 229 -12.01 -3.20 8.86
C ILE A 229 -10.91 -2.15 8.70
N CYS A 230 -9.65 -2.59 8.78
CA CYS A 230 -8.48 -1.77 8.49
C CYS A 230 -7.96 -2.10 7.10
N ILE A 231 -7.87 -1.09 6.23
CA ILE A 231 -7.20 -1.19 4.93
C ILE A 231 -5.99 -0.27 4.99
N TYR A 232 -4.80 -0.81 4.78
CA TYR A 232 -3.52 -0.13 5.06
C TYR A 232 -2.49 -0.31 3.94
N ASP A 233 -1.33 0.35 4.06
CA ASP A 233 -0.27 0.39 3.03
C ASP A 233 -0.73 1.06 1.71
N CYS A 234 -1.52 2.13 1.84
CA CYS A 234 -1.88 3.00 0.72
C CYS A 234 -0.63 3.67 0.12
N ILE A 235 -0.52 3.68 -1.22
CA ILE A 235 0.64 4.22 -1.94
C ILE A 235 0.85 5.71 -1.64
N GLU A 236 1.92 6.05 -0.93
CA GLU A 236 2.26 7.41 -0.54
C GLU A 236 3.20 8.12 -1.53
N PHE A 237 3.99 7.37 -2.29
CA PHE A 237 5.11 7.91 -3.05
C PHE A 237 4.81 8.22 -4.51
N ASN A 238 3.78 7.60 -5.11
CA ASN A 238 3.44 7.80 -6.51
C ASN A 238 1.94 8.04 -6.71
N ASP A 239 1.60 9.30 -6.97
CA ASP A 239 0.23 9.72 -7.22
C ASP A 239 -0.37 9.05 -8.47
N ARG A 240 0.43 8.66 -9.48
CA ARG A 240 -0.06 7.95 -10.68
C ARG A 240 -0.64 6.57 -10.37
N PHE A 241 -0.12 5.91 -9.35
CA PHE A 241 -0.63 4.60 -8.93
C PHE A 241 -1.82 4.73 -7.97
N ARG A 242 -1.86 5.82 -7.19
CA ARG A 242 -2.95 6.09 -6.25
C ARG A 242 -4.18 6.74 -6.90
N TYR A 243 -3.99 7.61 -7.89
CA TYR A 243 -5.07 8.29 -8.59
C TYR A 243 -5.56 7.40 -9.73
N GLY A 244 -6.75 6.85 -9.56
CA GLY A 244 -7.25 5.81 -10.45
C GLY A 244 -8.75 5.75 -10.49
N ASP A 245 -9.25 4.94 -11.41
CA ASP A 245 -10.65 4.65 -11.48
C ASP A 245 -11.05 3.69 -10.35
N VAL A 246 -12.13 4.00 -9.62
CA VAL A 246 -12.64 3.15 -8.53
C VAL A 246 -12.94 1.72 -8.97
N ALA A 247 -13.29 1.50 -10.23
CA ALA A 247 -13.48 0.14 -10.77
C ALA A 247 -12.16 -0.61 -10.92
N SER A 248 -11.06 0.09 -11.24
CA SER A 248 -9.73 -0.52 -11.30
C SER A 248 -9.29 -0.98 -9.92
N GLU A 249 -9.53 -0.16 -8.89
CA GLU A 249 -9.19 -0.49 -7.51
C GLU A 249 -9.95 -1.71 -6.99
N VAL A 250 -11.27 -1.78 -7.23
CA VAL A 250 -12.08 -2.96 -6.87
C VAL A 250 -11.63 -4.19 -7.67
N ALA A 251 -11.22 -4.01 -8.93
CA ALA A 251 -10.73 -5.12 -9.75
C ALA A 251 -9.45 -5.77 -9.19
N PHE A 252 -8.54 -5.00 -8.58
CA PHE A 252 -7.35 -5.55 -7.91
C PHE A 252 -7.74 -6.55 -6.80
N LEU A 253 -8.66 -6.16 -5.93
CA LEU A 253 -9.14 -7.06 -4.88
C LEU A 253 -9.88 -8.28 -5.47
N ALA A 254 -10.69 -8.08 -6.51
CA ALA A 254 -11.39 -9.19 -7.17
C ALA A 254 -10.42 -10.20 -7.80
N MET A 255 -9.32 -9.72 -8.38
CA MET A 255 -8.24 -10.57 -8.90
C MET A 255 -7.55 -11.36 -7.79
N ASP A 256 -7.30 -10.75 -6.63
CA ASP A 256 -6.76 -11.44 -5.46
C ASP A 256 -7.70 -12.56 -4.99
N LEU A 257 -9.01 -12.29 -4.89
CA LEU A 257 -9.98 -13.32 -4.52
C LEU A 257 -9.95 -14.51 -5.49
N ASP A 258 -9.83 -14.27 -6.79
CA ASP A 258 -9.68 -15.34 -7.79
C ASP A 258 -8.34 -16.10 -7.62
N HIS A 259 -7.25 -15.40 -7.35
CA HIS A 259 -5.95 -16.01 -7.04
C HIS A 259 -6.01 -16.96 -5.84
N TYR A 260 -6.79 -16.61 -4.81
CA TYR A 260 -7.05 -17.48 -3.64
C TYR A 260 -8.16 -18.52 -3.87
N GLY A 261 -8.63 -18.71 -5.11
CA GLY A 261 -9.64 -19.72 -5.45
C GLY A 261 -11.06 -19.37 -4.96
N ARG A 262 -11.31 -18.10 -4.64
CA ARG A 262 -12.58 -17.57 -4.11
C ARG A 262 -13.27 -16.60 -5.07
N ALA A 263 -13.25 -16.92 -6.36
CA ALA A 263 -13.99 -16.16 -7.38
C ALA A 263 -15.51 -16.16 -7.15
N ASP A 264 -16.04 -17.05 -6.31
CA ASP A 264 -17.42 -17.02 -5.83
C ASP A 264 -17.74 -15.75 -5.03
N LEU A 265 -16.74 -15.19 -4.33
CA LEU A 265 -16.88 -13.99 -3.51
C LEU A 265 -16.75 -12.69 -4.30
N SER A 266 -16.14 -12.70 -5.48
CA SER A 266 -15.96 -11.49 -6.31
C SER A 266 -17.15 -11.17 -7.20
N ARG A 267 -18.16 -12.06 -7.24
CA ARG A 267 -19.35 -11.96 -8.11
C ARG A 267 -20.63 -11.56 -7.36
N GLN A 268 -20.52 -11.32 -6.05
CA GLN A 268 -21.64 -11.00 -5.17
C GLN A 268 -21.83 -9.48 -5.06
#